data_AF-A0A399ED72-F1
#
_entry.id   AF-A0A399ED72-F1
#
_cell.length_a   1.000
_cell.length_b   1.000
_cell.length_c   1.000
_cell.angle_alpha   90.00
_cell.angle_beta   90.00
_cell.angle_gamma   90.00
#
_symmetry.space_group_name_H-M   'P 1'
#
loop_
_entity.id
_entity.type
_entity.pdbx_description
1 polymer ?
#
loop_
_entity_poly.entity_id
_entity_poly.type
_entity_poly.pdbx_seq_one_letter_code
_entity_poly.pdbx_strand_id
1 'polypeptide(L)'
;MRHRKAGRKLNRHSAHRVALFRNLAKSLLLSEEGRITTTIPKAKELAGFVDHLITTAKKAPTLKVPEGVRFTKRRDKDGRELPLKEGERLATPEELAAYARRNHLRRQLLRDLHDPKLVKRLMEEIAPRYADRPGGYTRVLKLARWRRGDGTQLALVELVS
;
A
#
# COMPACT_ATOMS: atom_id res chain seq x y z
N MET A 1 -3.17 2.60 35.36
CA MET A 1 -3.28 3.49 34.18
C MET A 1 -2.43 2.96 33.03
N ARG A 2 -2.81 3.22 31.76
CA ARG A 2 -1.93 2.97 30.60
C ARG A 2 -1.31 4.29 30.15
N HIS A 3 -0.12 4.59 30.63
CA HIS A 3 0.61 5.80 30.22
C HIS A 3 1.26 5.60 28.85
N ARG A 4 1.10 6.60 27.96
CA ARG A 4 1.76 6.70 26.64
C ARG A 4 1.60 5.48 25.70
N LYS A 5 0.53 4.69 25.84
CA LYS A 5 0.23 3.59 24.90
C LYS A 5 -0.63 4.10 23.74
N ALA A 6 -0.14 3.93 22.51
CA ALA A 6 -0.87 4.25 21.28
C ALA A 6 -1.63 3.03 20.73
N GLY A 7 -2.69 3.31 19.97
CA GLY A 7 -3.50 2.31 19.25
C GLY A 7 -4.62 1.67 20.08
N ARG A 8 -5.69 1.26 19.38
CA ARG A 8 -6.87 0.64 19.99
C ARG A 8 -6.82 -0.89 19.89
N LYS A 9 -7.29 -1.58 20.94
CA LYS A 9 -7.41 -3.05 20.93
C LYS A 9 -8.59 -3.57 20.11
N LEU A 10 -9.64 -2.75 19.93
CA LEU A 10 -10.86 -3.08 19.17
C LEU A 10 -11.50 -4.42 19.57
N ASN A 11 -11.37 -4.79 20.85
CA ASN A 11 -11.81 -6.08 21.41
C ASN A 11 -11.34 -7.29 20.58
N ARG A 12 -10.12 -7.24 20.06
CA ARG A 12 -9.52 -8.29 19.21
C ARG A 12 -8.09 -8.60 19.62
N HIS A 13 -7.70 -9.87 19.46
CA HIS A 13 -6.30 -10.28 19.52
C HIS A 13 -5.48 -9.68 18.35
N SER A 14 -4.15 -9.80 18.40
CA SER A 14 -3.24 -9.22 17.40
C SER A 14 -3.56 -9.65 15.98
N ALA A 15 -3.61 -10.96 15.72
CA ALA A 15 -3.83 -11.50 14.37
C ALA A 15 -5.17 -11.06 13.75
N HIS A 16 -6.28 -11.12 14.50
CA HIS A 16 -7.59 -10.68 14.00
C HIS A 16 -7.65 -9.15 13.82
N ARG A 17 -6.96 -8.37 14.66
CA ARG A 17 -6.88 -6.93 14.45
C ARG A 17 -6.11 -6.58 13.17
N VAL A 18 -5.00 -7.27 12.88
CA VAL A 18 -4.25 -7.11 11.62
C VAL A 18 -5.12 -7.51 10.42
N ALA A 19 -5.81 -8.64 10.50
CA ALA A 19 -6.72 -9.09 9.44
C ALA A 19 -7.87 -8.10 9.19
N LEU A 20 -8.45 -7.52 10.25
CA LEU A 20 -9.49 -6.49 10.15
C LEU A 20 -8.99 -5.26 9.38
N PHE A 21 -7.82 -4.72 9.73
CA PHE A 21 -7.27 -3.54 9.06
C PHE A 21 -6.90 -3.82 7.61
N ARG A 22 -6.32 -4.99 7.33
CA ARG A 22 -6.05 -5.44 5.96
C ARG A 22 -7.33 -5.48 5.13
N ASN A 23 -8.39 -6.10 5.65
CA ASN A 23 -9.65 -6.24 4.92
C ASN A 23 -10.33 -4.87 4.71
N LEU A 24 -10.36 -4.02 5.73
CA LEU A 24 -10.92 -2.66 5.61
C LEU A 24 -10.12 -1.80 4.63
N ALA A 25 -8.79 -1.88 4.64
CA ALA A 25 -7.94 -1.16 3.69
C ALA A 25 -8.17 -1.65 2.26
N LYS A 26 -8.30 -2.97 2.06
CA LYS A 26 -8.69 -3.54 0.75
C LYS A 26 -10.02 -2.98 0.29
N SER A 27 -11.06 -3.01 1.14
CA SER A 27 -12.38 -2.47 0.79
C SER A 27 -12.32 -1.00 0.41
N LEU A 28 -11.57 -0.17 1.15
CA LEU A 28 -11.41 1.25 0.84
C LEU A 28 -10.69 1.46 -0.50
N LEU A 29 -9.55 0.82 -0.69
CA LEU A 29 -8.73 1.00 -1.90
C LEU A 29 -9.37 0.37 -3.14
N LEU A 30 -10.21 -0.66 -2.98
CA LEU A 30 -10.95 -1.29 -4.08
C LEU A 30 -12.24 -0.57 -4.44
N SER A 31 -12.86 0.15 -3.50
CA SER A 31 -14.11 0.88 -3.76
C SER A 31 -13.95 1.85 -4.93
N GLU A 32 -14.97 1.92 -5.78
CA GLU A 32 -15.00 2.80 -6.95
C GLU A 32 -14.99 4.27 -6.53
N GLU A 33 -15.76 4.59 -5.49
CA GLU A 33 -15.90 5.93 -4.94
C GLU A 33 -14.77 6.32 -3.97
N GLY A 34 -13.85 5.39 -3.65
CA GLY A 34 -12.77 5.62 -2.70
C GLY A 34 -13.24 5.88 -1.25
N ARG A 35 -14.41 5.35 -0.85
CA ARG A 35 -15.00 5.58 0.48
C ARG A 35 -15.68 4.35 1.06
N ILE A 36 -15.61 4.20 2.39
CA ILE A 36 -16.31 3.14 3.14
C ILE A 36 -16.95 3.69 4.40
N THR A 37 -18.05 3.08 4.85
CA THR A 37 -18.65 3.39 6.16
C THR A 37 -18.25 2.33 7.18
N THR A 38 -17.76 2.77 8.34
CA THR A 38 -17.39 1.88 9.46
C THR A 38 -17.68 2.56 10.80
N THR A 39 -17.25 1.98 11.92
CA THR A 39 -17.41 2.60 13.23
C THR A 39 -16.29 3.60 13.49
N ILE A 40 -16.56 4.68 14.24
CA ILE A 40 -15.55 5.71 14.55
C ILE A 40 -14.21 5.14 15.04
N PRO A 41 -14.15 4.22 16.02
CA PRO A 41 -12.86 3.72 16.50
C PRO A 41 -12.12 2.91 15.43
N LYS A 42 -12.83 2.19 14.54
CA LYS A 42 -12.20 1.48 13.41
C LYS A 42 -11.68 2.47 12.37
N ALA A 43 -12.48 3.48 12.03
CA ALA A 43 -12.13 4.51 11.06
C ALA A 43 -10.85 5.27 11.43
N LYS A 44 -10.75 5.70 12.70
CA LYS A 44 -9.58 6.44 13.20
C LYS A 44 -8.28 5.62 13.18
N GLU A 45 -8.36 4.31 13.42
CA GLU A 45 -7.18 3.43 13.31
C GLU A 45 -6.86 3.09 11.85
N LEU A 46 -7.88 2.91 11.03
CA LEU A 46 -7.71 2.61 9.60
C LEU A 46 -7.01 3.75 8.85
N ALA A 47 -7.34 5.00 9.19
CA ALA A 47 -6.75 6.19 8.57
C ALA A 47 -5.20 6.15 8.62
N GLY A 48 -4.63 5.93 9.81
CA GLY A 48 -3.17 5.83 9.95
C GLY A 48 -2.55 4.64 9.19
N PHE A 49 -3.27 3.50 9.14
CA PHE A 49 -2.82 2.32 8.39
C PHE A 49 -2.79 2.59 6.88
N VAL A 50 -3.84 3.20 6.33
CA VAL A 50 -3.94 3.51 4.89
C VAL A 50 -2.98 4.63 4.50
N ASP A 51 -2.84 5.67 5.33
CA ASP A 51 -1.88 6.75 5.09
C ASP A 51 -0.44 6.22 5.02
N HIS A 52 -0.09 5.24 5.86
CA HIS A 52 1.20 4.56 5.78
C HIS A 52 1.37 3.82 4.45
N LEU A 53 0.36 3.07 4.00
CA LEU A 53 0.40 2.36 2.72
C LEU A 53 0.61 3.32 1.54
N ILE A 54 -0.13 4.43 1.50
CA ILE A 54 -0.01 5.44 0.43
C ILE A 54 1.36 6.13 0.50
N THR A 55 1.85 6.46 1.70
CA THR A 55 3.18 7.05 1.88
C THR A 55 4.28 6.12 1.36
N THR A 56 4.22 4.84 1.70
CA THR A 56 5.19 3.82 1.26
C THR A 56 5.11 3.64 -0.26
N ALA A 57 3.91 3.64 -0.83
CA ALA A 57 3.72 3.58 -2.27
C ALA A 57 4.27 4.83 -3.01
N LYS A 58 4.05 6.03 -2.46
CA LYS A 58 4.53 7.30 -3.03
C LYS A 58 6.06 7.38 -3.10
N LYS A 59 6.77 6.78 -2.15
CA LYS A 59 8.24 6.72 -2.14
C LYS A 59 8.81 5.80 -3.21
N ALA A 60 8.01 4.92 -3.80
CA ALA A 60 8.50 3.98 -4.78
C ALA A 60 8.79 4.70 -6.10
N PRO A 61 9.98 4.53 -6.69
CA PRO A 61 10.28 5.14 -7.97
C PRO A 61 9.37 4.54 -9.06
N THR A 62 8.90 5.41 -9.96
CA THR A 62 8.21 5.01 -11.17
C THR A 62 9.25 4.37 -12.10
N LEU A 63 9.22 3.03 -12.19
CA LEU A 63 10.14 2.30 -13.04
C LEU A 63 9.39 1.88 -14.31
N LYS A 64 9.72 2.51 -15.43
CA LYS A 64 9.48 1.94 -16.76
C LYS A 64 10.72 1.12 -17.07
N VAL A 65 10.63 -0.22 -17.01
CA VAL A 65 11.75 -1.08 -17.42
C VAL A 65 11.86 -0.95 -18.95
N PRO A 66 12.95 -0.39 -19.49
CA PRO A 66 13.10 -0.30 -20.93
C PRO A 66 13.24 -1.71 -21.52
N GLU A 67 12.68 -1.93 -22.71
CA GLU A 67 12.83 -3.20 -23.41
C GLU A 67 14.32 -3.47 -23.68
N GLY A 68 14.75 -4.73 -23.57
CA GLY A 68 16.15 -5.13 -23.75
C GLY A 68 17.07 -4.91 -22.54
N VAL A 69 16.61 -4.31 -21.43
CA VAL A 69 17.44 -4.12 -20.23
C VAL A 69 17.40 -5.35 -19.33
N ARG A 70 18.57 -5.94 -19.05
CA ARG A 70 18.73 -7.06 -18.11
C ARG A 70 19.33 -6.60 -16.78
N PHE A 71 18.75 -7.07 -15.68
CA PHE A 71 19.26 -6.82 -14.32
C PHE A 71 20.31 -7.85 -13.86
N THR A 72 20.34 -9.03 -14.50
CA THR A 72 21.27 -10.11 -14.17
C THR A 72 21.90 -10.67 -15.44
N LYS A 73 23.15 -11.12 -15.31
CA LYS A 73 23.85 -11.84 -16.38
C LYS A 73 23.26 -13.24 -16.53
N ARG A 74 23.11 -13.71 -17.77
CA ARG A 74 22.75 -15.11 -18.03
C ARG A 74 23.97 -16.00 -17.84
N ARG A 75 23.73 -17.20 -17.30
CA ARG A 75 24.73 -18.23 -17.16
C ARG A 75 24.21 -19.54 -17.75
N ASP A 76 25.11 -20.29 -18.35
CA ASP A 76 24.86 -21.66 -18.81
C ASP A 76 24.78 -22.64 -17.64
N LYS A 77 24.40 -23.89 -17.93
CA LYS A 77 24.42 -25.00 -16.96
C LYS A 77 25.80 -25.20 -16.34
N ASP A 78 26.85 -24.95 -17.12
CA ASP A 78 28.26 -25.01 -16.69
C ASP A 78 28.74 -23.72 -16.00
N GLY A 79 27.85 -22.76 -15.76
CA GLY A 79 28.14 -21.52 -15.04
C GLY A 79 28.83 -20.43 -15.87
N ARG A 80 29.14 -20.68 -17.15
CA ARG A 80 29.74 -19.71 -18.07
C ARG A 80 28.76 -18.58 -18.40
N GLU A 81 29.26 -17.34 -18.49
CA GLU A 81 28.44 -16.19 -18.84
C GLU A 81 28.07 -16.22 -20.33
N LEU A 82 26.78 -16.18 -20.62
CA LEU A 82 26.28 -16.08 -21.99
C LEU A 82 26.39 -14.63 -22.48
N PRO A 83 26.79 -14.40 -23.75
CA PRO A 83 26.75 -13.06 -24.33
C PRO A 83 25.31 -12.54 -24.37
N LEU A 84 25.19 -11.22 -24.28
CA LEU A 84 23.91 -10.53 -24.46
C LEU A 84 23.41 -10.74 -25.89
N LYS A 85 22.09 -10.85 -26.06
CA LYS A 85 21.50 -10.87 -27.40
C LYS A 85 21.58 -9.48 -28.04
N GLU A 86 21.46 -9.42 -29.36
CA GLU A 86 21.41 -8.16 -30.09
C GLU A 86 20.26 -7.26 -29.57
N GLY A 87 20.59 -6.03 -29.21
CA GLY A 87 19.67 -5.08 -28.57
C GLY A 87 19.51 -5.23 -27.05
N GLU A 88 20.13 -6.23 -26.41
CA GLU A 88 20.14 -6.35 -24.94
C GLU A 88 21.32 -5.60 -24.32
N ARG A 89 21.06 -4.87 -23.23
CA ARG A 89 22.11 -4.25 -22.41
C ARG A 89 21.91 -4.57 -20.93
N LEU A 90 22.99 -4.48 -20.15
CA LEU A 90 22.88 -4.53 -18.70
C LEU A 90 22.26 -3.23 -18.15
N ALA A 91 21.51 -3.36 -17.07
CA ALA A 91 20.99 -2.22 -16.32
C ALA A 91 22.15 -1.39 -15.76
N THR A 92 22.03 -0.08 -15.87
CA THR A 92 22.94 0.85 -15.20
C THR A 92 22.80 0.69 -13.67
N PRO A 93 23.82 1.06 -12.88
CA PRO A 93 23.74 1.01 -11.42
C PRO A 93 22.54 1.79 -10.86
N GLU A 94 22.17 2.91 -11.48
CA GLU A 94 21.02 3.72 -11.10
C GLU A 94 19.68 3.02 -11.35
N GLU A 95 19.51 2.41 -12.53
CA GLU A 95 18.33 1.60 -12.87
C GLU A 95 18.18 0.41 -11.92
N LEU A 96 19.28 -0.26 -11.58
CA LEU A 96 19.30 -1.37 -10.64
C LEU A 96 18.91 -0.91 -9.22
N ALA A 97 19.45 0.21 -8.75
CA ALA A 97 19.12 0.78 -7.46
C ALA A 97 17.64 1.21 -7.38
N ALA A 98 17.11 1.83 -8.44
CA ALA A 98 15.70 2.18 -8.55
C ALA A 98 14.79 0.95 -8.51
N TYR A 99 15.14 -0.10 -9.27
CA TYR A 99 14.42 -1.38 -9.27
C TYR A 99 14.45 -2.05 -7.90
N ALA A 100 15.61 -2.12 -7.26
CA ALA A 100 15.78 -2.71 -5.93
C ALA A 100 14.93 -1.97 -4.89
N ARG A 101 14.95 -0.64 -4.89
CA ARG A 101 14.12 0.19 -4.00
C ARG A 101 12.63 -0.04 -4.25
N ARG A 102 12.17 -0.01 -5.50
CA ARG A 102 10.77 -0.29 -5.86
C ARG A 102 10.33 -1.68 -5.38
N ASN A 103 11.16 -2.70 -5.61
CA ASN A 103 10.86 -4.08 -5.21
C ASN A 103 10.82 -4.24 -3.69
N HIS A 104 11.71 -3.57 -2.95
CA HIS A 104 11.68 -3.56 -1.49
C HIS A 104 10.36 -2.99 -0.95
N LEU A 105 9.96 -1.81 -1.43
CA LEU A 105 8.69 -1.17 -1.03
C LEU A 105 7.47 -2.00 -1.45
N ARG A 106 7.48 -2.57 -2.66
CA ARG A 106 6.43 -3.49 -3.12
C ARG A 106 6.29 -4.70 -2.19
N ARG A 107 7.40 -5.28 -1.72
CA ARG A 107 7.40 -6.41 -0.77
C ARG A 107 6.86 -6.01 0.61
N GLN A 108 7.16 -4.80 1.07
CA GLN A 108 6.56 -4.25 2.30
C GLN A 108 5.04 -4.13 2.14
N LEU A 109 4.56 -3.51 1.07
CA LEU A 109 3.13 -3.39 0.79
C LEU A 109 2.43 -4.75 0.65
N LEU A 110 3.10 -5.73 0.02
CA LEU A 110 2.58 -7.10 -0.11
C LEU A 110 2.44 -7.81 1.24
N ARG A 111 3.32 -7.56 2.21
CA ARG A 111 3.20 -8.08 3.57
C ARG A 111 1.95 -7.55 4.28
N ASP A 112 1.59 -6.31 4.00
CA ASP A 112 0.44 -5.68 4.66
C ASP A 112 -0.88 -5.98 3.97
N LEU A 113 -0.91 -5.98 2.63
CA LEU A 113 -2.14 -6.18 1.84
C LEU A 113 -2.37 -7.62 1.38
N HIS A 114 -1.34 -8.45 1.19
CA HIS A 114 -1.47 -9.82 0.65
C HIS A 114 -2.23 -9.88 -0.69
N ASP A 115 -2.17 -8.83 -1.51
CA ASP A 115 -2.85 -8.79 -2.82
C ASP A 115 -1.94 -8.10 -3.85
N PRO A 116 -1.34 -8.87 -4.79
CA PRO A 116 -0.46 -8.31 -5.81
C PRO A 116 -1.14 -7.35 -6.77
N LYS A 117 -2.43 -7.58 -7.10
CA LYS A 117 -3.17 -6.74 -8.05
C LYS A 117 -3.46 -5.39 -7.40
N LEU A 118 -3.92 -5.41 -6.15
CA LEU A 118 -4.17 -4.18 -5.40
C LEU A 118 -2.89 -3.37 -5.16
N VAL A 119 -1.77 -4.03 -4.83
CA VAL A 119 -0.48 -3.34 -4.66
C VAL A 119 -0.04 -2.67 -5.96
N LYS A 120 -0.22 -3.32 -7.11
CA LYS A 120 0.06 -2.71 -8.42
C LYS A 120 -0.78 -1.46 -8.63
N ARG A 121 -2.10 -1.55 -8.44
CA ARG A 121 -3.05 -0.42 -8.53
C ARG A 121 -2.67 0.72 -7.57
N LEU A 122 -2.33 0.39 -6.32
CA LEU A 122 -1.91 1.37 -5.33
C LEU A 122 -0.67 2.15 -5.77
N MET A 123 0.33 1.47 -6.30
CA MET A 123 1.59 2.08 -6.72
C MET A 123 1.48 2.86 -8.04
N GLU A 124 0.68 2.38 -8.99
CA GLU A 124 0.64 2.92 -10.36
C GLU A 124 -0.50 3.93 -10.57
N GLU A 125 -1.62 3.79 -9.87
CA GLU A 125 -2.80 4.64 -10.08
C GLU A 125 -3.10 5.56 -8.89
N ILE A 126 -3.03 5.04 -7.66
CA ILE A 126 -3.46 5.80 -6.47
C ILE A 126 -2.34 6.71 -5.97
N ALA A 127 -1.13 6.18 -5.78
CA ALA A 127 -0.01 6.94 -5.23
C ALA A 127 0.37 8.19 -6.05
N PRO A 128 0.38 8.15 -7.40
CA PRO A 128 0.70 9.35 -8.19
C PRO A 128 -0.28 10.51 -8.00
N ARG A 129 -1.56 10.23 -7.70
CA ARG A 129 -2.56 11.28 -7.40
C ARG A 129 -2.18 12.14 -6.20
N TYR A 130 -1.35 11.59 -5.31
CA TYR A 130 -0.94 12.23 -4.07
C TYR A 130 0.52 12.72 -4.09
N ALA A 131 1.14 12.82 -5.27
CA ALA A 131 2.55 13.20 -5.42
C ALA A 131 2.88 14.46 -4.61
N ASP A 132 2.09 15.52 -4.81
CA ASP A 132 2.31 16.85 -4.20
C ASP A 132 1.81 16.96 -2.75
N ARG A 133 1.00 16.00 -2.29
CA ARG A 133 0.43 16.03 -0.93
C ARG A 133 1.43 15.50 0.10
N PRO A 134 1.78 16.27 1.15
CA PRO A 134 2.76 15.83 2.16
C PRO A 134 2.22 14.73 3.09
N GLY A 135 0.91 14.67 3.33
CA GLY A 135 0.26 13.68 4.19
C GLY A 135 -1.24 13.89 4.31
N GLY A 136 -1.91 13.07 5.13
CA GLY A 136 -3.36 13.14 5.33
C GLY A 136 -4.11 12.77 4.04
N TYR A 137 -3.94 11.52 3.61
CA TYR A 137 -4.54 11.00 2.37
C TYR A 137 -5.95 10.47 2.60
N THR A 138 -6.31 10.21 3.85
CA THR A 138 -7.64 9.78 4.27
C THR A 138 -8.33 10.85 5.10
N ARG A 139 -9.64 11.00 4.89
CA ARG A 139 -10.53 11.82 5.72
C ARG A 139 -11.51 10.93 6.46
N VAL A 140 -11.77 11.24 7.72
CA VAL A 140 -12.75 10.54 8.55
C VAL A 140 -13.85 11.51 8.97
N LEU A 141 -15.06 11.30 8.44
CA LEU A 141 -16.24 12.11 8.74
C LEU A 141 -17.19 11.33 9.64
N LYS A 142 -17.59 11.90 10.77
CA LYS A 142 -18.63 11.29 11.62
C LYS A 142 -19.97 11.42 10.91
N LEU A 143 -20.74 10.34 10.85
CA LEU A 143 -22.08 10.38 10.31
C LEU A 143 -23.07 10.77 11.42
N ALA A 144 -24.08 11.56 11.06
CA ALA A 144 -25.15 11.95 11.98
C ALA A 144 -26.01 10.74 12.39
N ARG A 145 -26.19 9.78 11.47
CA ARG A 145 -26.96 8.55 11.74
C ARG A 145 -26.18 7.55 12.58
N TRP A 146 -26.89 6.92 13.49
CA TRP A 146 -26.40 5.81 14.32
C TRP A 146 -26.80 4.50 13.66
N ARG A 147 -26.02 3.43 13.88
CA ARG A 147 -26.42 2.11 13.38
C ARG A 147 -27.67 1.65 14.13
N ARG A 148 -28.72 1.30 13.37
CA ARG A 148 -29.91 0.67 13.93
C ARG A 148 -29.57 -0.71 14.49
N GLY A 149 -30.02 -1.02 15.70
CA GLY A 149 -29.72 -2.26 16.41
C GLY A 149 -28.76 -2.04 17.57
N ASP A 150 -27.46 -1.94 17.30
CA ASP A 150 -26.42 -1.81 18.34
C ASP A 150 -26.14 -0.37 18.78
N GLY A 151 -26.78 0.63 18.16
CA GLY A 151 -26.61 2.05 18.49
C GLY A 151 -25.20 2.59 18.25
N THR A 152 -24.37 1.92 17.44
CA THR A 152 -22.98 2.37 17.26
C THR A 152 -22.89 3.60 16.36
N GLN A 153 -22.13 4.61 16.79
CA GLN A 153 -21.83 5.78 15.96
C GLN A 153 -20.94 5.42 14.77
N LEU A 154 -21.39 5.79 13.57
CA LEU A 154 -20.72 5.49 12.31
C LEU A 154 -19.83 6.66 11.85
N ALA A 155 -18.86 6.31 11.00
CA ALA A 155 -18.01 7.25 10.30
C ALA A 155 -17.80 6.80 8.86
N LEU A 156 -17.78 7.77 7.96
CA LEU A 156 -17.30 7.61 6.59
C LEU A 156 -15.79 7.81 6.59
N VAL A 157 -15.07 6.89 5.95
CA VAL A 157 -13.66 7.02 5.63
C VAL A 157 -13.57 7.20 4.13
N GLU A 158 -12.94 8.28 3.67
CA GLU A 158 -12.77 8.58 2.25
C GLU A 158 -11.32 8.88 1.93
N LEU A 159 -10.90 8.51 0.72
CA LEU A 159 -9.67 8.98 0.11
C LEU A 159 -9.87 10.44 -0.30
N VAL A 160 -8.91 11.29 0.02
CA VAL A 160 -8.95 12.71 -0.35
C VAL A 160 -8.64 12.83 -1.84
N SER A 161 -9.47 13.52 -2.61
CA SER A 161 -9.15 13.83 -4.02
C SER A 161 -8.16 14.97 -4.13
#